data_AF-A0A1I6IAT4-F1
#
_entry.id   AF-A0A1I6IAT4-F1
#
_cell.length_a   1.000
_cell.length_b   1.000
_cell.length_c   1.000
_cell.angle_alpha   90.00
_cell.angle_beta   90.00
_cell.angle_gamma   90.00
#
_symmetry.space_group_name_H-M   'P 1'
#
loop_
_entity.id
_entity.type
_entity.pdbx_description
1 polymer ?
#
loop_
_entity_poly.entity_id
_entity_poly.type
_entity_poly.pdbx_seq_one_letter_code
_entity_poly.pdbx_strand_id
1 'polypeptide(L)'
;MRKYLKCIAVTIPLALALGGCANALPSTETKSASAGSTETSESLEASNAAGSTGTSDSSGTCKITEKNVKFYPGDLSNEKELTLYFVNDGSIPYISMDDIFGMMKKGKYEASTDDSGDHTIITISGTKYTADFDFANDTIYFFDYDAFFKDENGPLVDIGTLDVLSLSEKMETLTNDRYGREQTFDLKKYDIDLVRNGDNYYIPLQTFSDVILSYSNLFTVYNGEAVFLTNDLYGDMEAEYYKAAPQGTLPEDLALFSYNELCFALDHLYGLKEVHNITSFDTFFREIGVEKKLKGTDVLKKDKAMFEFITCYLDDLHSSFNNNSYLVAKSDLKEKIAGIYGPSKENYKNDRAAFSEARKNAFGEEIPPYQEVGNTAYITFDEFTDPSREIDYTTQPKEDELSDTIRLMQYACEKILRPGSPVKNVVLDLSLNGGGACASASYVIGTYLGTGEMNTINTLTGATTTLKYRIDTNRDGVFDENDTLAGKGLNLYCITSPVSFSCGNFVPSAFVYSPHITLLGRTSGGGSCTVQPLSTAYGCAVQISGSKRMSVFKNGSFYDIDRGATPDYPISKIADFYDRKKLTDYINGLV
;
A
#
# COMPACT_ATOMS: atom_id res chain seq x y z
N MET A 1 37.28 9.89 -26.16
CA MET A 1 37.63 11.30 -25.90
C MET A 1 36.79 11.76 -24.72
N ARG A 2 37.40 11.96 -23.54
CA ARG A 2 36.70 12.31 -22.29
C ARG A 2 36.10 13.71 -22.38
N LYS A 3 34.77 13.84 -22.36
CA LYS A 3 34.08 15.08 -22.01
C LYS A 3 33.23 14.82 -20.77
N TYR A 4 33.37 15.75 -19.82
CA TYR A 4 32.73 15.80 -18.52
C TYR A 4 31.21 15.93 -18.67
N LEU A 5 30.43 14.98 -18.14
CA LEU A 5 29.04 15.20 -17.75
C LEU A 5 29.00 15.67 -16.29
N LYS A 6 28.37 16.82 -16.05
CA LYS A 6 27.92 17.23 -14.72
C LYS A 6 26.60 16.50 -14.44
N CYS A 7 26.66 15.29 -13.85
CA CYS A 7 25.47 14.64 -13.32
C CYS A 7 25.08 15.29 -11.98
N ILE A 8 23.83 15.71 -11.89
CA ILE A 8 23.17 16.13 -10.65
C ILE A 8 23.06 14.90 -9.77
N ALA A 9 23.78 14.87 -8.64
CA ALA A 9 23.68 13.78 -7.68
C ALA A 9 22.47 14.04 -6.77
N VAL A 10 21.45 13.18 -6.84
CA VAL A 10 20.37 13.15 -5.85
C VAL A 10 20.57 11.90 -4.99
N THR A 11 21.00 12.09 -3.75
CA THR A 11 20.83 11.07 -2.72
C THR A 11 19.41 11.23 -2.22
N ILE A 12 18.48 10.37 -2.64
CA ILE A 12 17.17 10.25 -1.99
C ILE A 12 17.41 9.44 -0.71
N PRO A 13 17.34 10.03 0.50
CA PRO A 13 17.29 9.22 1.71
C PRO A 13 15.97 8.44 1.69
N LEU A 14 16.07 7.12 1.49
CA LEU A 14 14.96 6.19 1.61
C LEU A 14 14.62 6.07 3.10
N ALA A 15 13.94 7.08 3.63
CA ALA A 15 13.43 7.11 5.00
C ALA A 15 12.16 7.95 5.01
N LEU A 16 11.06 7.38 4.49
CA LEU A 16 9.74 7.99 4.58
C LEU A 16 8.80 7.01 5.29
N ALA A 17 8.16 7.54 6.32
CA ALA A 17 7.23 6.87 7.20
C ALA A 17 6.05 6.29 6.41
N LEU A 18 5.62 5.09 6.79
CA LEU A 18 4.39 4.47 6.35
C LEU A 18 3.24 5.32 6.89
N GLY A 19 2.64 6.18 6.05
CA GLY A 19 1.54 7.04 6.46
C GLY A 19 0.30 6.22 6.82
N GLY A 20 -0.07 6.21 8.10
CA GLY A 20 -1.37 5.75 8.59
C GLY A 20 -2.51 6.58 8.01
N CYS A 21 -3.52 5.90 7.45
CA CYS A 21 -4.70 6.52 6.87
C CYS A 21 -5.69 6.99 7.96
N ALA A 22 -5.63 8.26 8.35
CA ALA A 22 -6.71 8.93 9.08
C ALA A 22 -7.45 9.90 8.14
N ASN A 23 -8.45 9.41 7.41
CA ASN A 23 -9.38 10.30 6.69
C ASN A 23 -10.66 10.51 7.54
N ALA A 24 -10.74 11.68 8.17
CA ALA A 24 -11.95 12.19 8.80
C ALA A 24 -12.96 12.65 7.73
N LEU A 25 -14.18 12.09 7.76
CA LEU A 25 -15.29 12.50 6.90
C LEU A 25 -16.17 13.54 7.61
N PRO A 26 -16.53 14.66 6.96
CA PRO A 26 -17.61 15.52 7.43
C PRO A 26 -18.99 14.95 7.06
N SER A 27 -19.91 14.98 8.02
CA SER A 27 -21.31 14.58 7.90
C SER A 27 -22.10 15.49 6.95
N THR A 28 -23.04 14.90 6.19
CA THR A 28 -24.00 15.64 5.35
C THR A 28 -25.43 15.29 5.78
N GLU A 29 -26.27 16.33 5.90
CA GLU A 29 -27.72 16.19 5.99
C GLU A 29 -28.33 16.23 4.58
N THR A 30 -29.06 15.18 4.21
CA THR A 30 -29.83 15.04 2.97
C THR A 30 -31.21 15.65 3.06
N LYS A 31 -31.66 16.30 1.97
CA LYS A 31 -33.08 16.43 1.61
C LYS A 31 -33.30 15.90 0.20
N SER A 32 -34.28 14.99 0.10
CA SER A 32 -34.74 14.29 -1.10
C SER A 32 -35.49 15.20 -2.08
N ALA A 33 -35.31 14.95 -3.38
CA ALA A 33 -36.31 15.28 -4.39
C ALA A 33 -36.25 14.29 -5.57
N SER A 34 -37.43 13.82 -5.97
CA SER A 34 -37.71 12.86 -7.04
C SER A 34 -38.03 13.56 -8.37
N ALA A 35 -37.55 13.00 -9.49
CA ALA A 35 -38.15 12.98 -10.85
C ALA A 35 -37.05 12.42 -11.80
N GLY A 36 -37.27 11.59 -12.81
CA GLY A 36 -38.46 11.23 -13.58
C GLY A 36 -38.13 11.36 -15.08
N SER A 37 -37.95 10.23 -15.78
CA SER A 37 -37.92 10.03 -17.26
C SER A 37 -36.79 10.75 -18.04
N THR A 38 -36.27 10.27 -19.18
CA THR A 38 -36.82 9.40 -20.23
C THR A 38 -35.66 8.79 -21.04
N GLU A 39 -35.79 7.52 -21.42
CA GLU A 39 -34.94 6.83 -22.37
C GLU A 39 -35.16 7.34 -23.81
N THR A 40 -34.08 7.47 -24.58
CA THR A 40 -34.13 7.39 -26.04
C THR A 40 -32.94 6.56 -26.51
N SER A 41 -33.27 5.39 -27.03
CA SER A 41 -32.39 4.48 -27.76
C SER A 41 -31.98 5.08 -29.09
N GLU A 42 -30.68 5.09 -29.40
CA GLU A 42 -30.22 5.21 -30.78
C GLU A 42 -29.29 4.04 -31.13
N SER A 43 -29.60 3.49 -32.29
CA SER A 43 -29.15 2.24 -32.88
C SER A 43 -27.70 2.29 -33.34
N LEU A 44 -27.03 1.16 -33.14
CA LEU A 44 -25.69 0.84 -33.60
C LEU A 44 -25.65 0.71 -35.13
N GLU A 45 -24.79 1.52 -35.78
CA GLU A 45 -24.21 1.16 -37.06
C GLU A 45 -22.71 0.91 -36.87
N ALA A 46 -22.31 -0.34 -37.13
CA ALA A 46 -20.94 -0.78 -37.10
C ALA A 46 -20.27 -0.41 -38.43
N SER A 47 -19.28 0.49 -38.39
CA SER A 47 -18.34 0.68 -39.49
C SER A 47 -16.98 0.11 -39.09
N ASN A 48 -16.69 -1.08 -39.63
CA ASN A 48 -15.34 -1.66 -39.65
C ASN A 48 -14.41 -0.75 -40.45
N ALA A 49 -13.47 -0.09 -39.79
CA ALA A 49 -12.30 0.49 -40.42
C ALA A 49 -11.08 -0.30 -39.93
N ALA A 50 -10.57 -1.16 -40.82
CA ALA A 50 -9.31 -1.85 -40.65
C ALA A 50 -8.18 -0.80 -40.61
N GLY A 51 -7.63 -0.57 -39.42
CA GLY A 51 -6.39 0.20 -39.23
C GLY A 51 -5.21 -0.64 -39.69
N SER A 52 -4.41 -0.07 -40.60
CA SER A 52 -3.26 -0.74 -41.20
C SER A 52 -2.17 -0.96 -40.15
N THR A 53 -1.79 -2.21 -39.94
CA THR A 53 -0.59 -2.61 -39.20
C THR A 53 0.65 -2.19 -40.00
N GLY A 54 1.25 -1.07 -39.59
CA GLY A 54 2.58 -0.67 -40.04
C GLY A 54 3.62 -1.23 -39.08
N THR A 55 4.18 -2.39 -39.42
CA THR A 55 5.48 -2.83 -38.89
C THR A 55 6.55 -1.86 -39.40
N SER A 56 7.13 -1.03 -38.53
CA SER A 56 8.33 -0.26 -38.87
C SER A 56 9.57 -1.04 -38.48
N ASP A 57 10.35 -1.40 -39.49
CA ASP A 57 11.73 -1.86 -39.38
C ASP A 57 12.57 -0.87 -38.56
N SER A 58 13.38 -1.42 -37.66
CA SER A 58 14.51 -0.80 -36.98
C SER A 58 15.54 -0.23 -37.97
N SER A 59 15.65 1.10 -38.05
CA SER A 59 16.84 1.89 -38.46
C SER A 59 16.54 3.37 -38.79
N GLY A 60 15.31 3.86 -38.60
CA GLY A 60 14.99 5.29 -38.74
C GLY A 60 15.30 6.07 -37.46
N THR A 61 16.06 7.16 -37.56
CA THR A 61 16.18 8.16 -36.48
C THR A 61 14.80 8.76 -36.18
N CYS A 62 14.28 8.55 -34.98
CA CYS A 62 13.05 9.20 -34.53
C CYS A 62 13.31 10.68 -34.21
N LYS A 63 12.29 11.54 -34.39
CA LYS A 63 12.39 12.94 -34.00
C LYS A 63 12.19 13.02 -32.49
N ILE A 64 13.14 13.61 -31.79
CA ILE A 64 13.05 13.86 -30.34
C ILE A 64 12.93 15.37 -30.13
N THR A 65 11.94 15.78 -29.35
CA THR A 65 11.82 17.14 -28.82
C THR A 65 11.99 17.11 -27.30
N GLU A 66 12.52 18.19 -26.75
CA GLU A 66 12.88 18.30 -25.34
C GLU A 66 12.06 19.40 -24.67
N LYS A 67 11.72 19.19 -23.40
CA LYS A 67 11.06 20.18 -22.57
C LYS A 67 11.63 20.14 -21.16
N ASN A 68 12.27 21.22 -20.76
CA ASN A 68 12.65 21.42 -19.36
C ASN A 68 11.41 21.75 -18.54
N VAL A 69 11.22 21.01 -17.46
CA VAL A 69 10.11 21.17 -16.54
C VAL A 69 10.65 21.28 -15.12
N LYS A 70 9.85 21.85 -14.24
CA LYS A 70 10.16 21.82 -12.81
C LYS A 70 10.03 20.40 -12.29
N PHE A 71 10.86 20.05 -11.32
CA PHE A 71 10.86 18.74 -10.67
C PHE A 71 10.85 18.92 -9.16
N TYR A 72 9.87 18.32 -8.50
CA TYR A 72 9.66 18.38 -7.06
C TYR A 72 9.82 16.99 -6.42
N PRO A 73 11.04 16.58 -6.05
CA PRO A 73 11.29 15.35 -5.31
C PRO A 73 10.97 15.51 -3.83
N GLY A 74 9.83 14.95 -3.42
CA GLY A 74 9.34 14.89 -2.04
C GLY A 74 8.65 16.17 -1.57
N ASP A 75 9.19 17.34 -1.91
CA ASP A 75 8.65 18.62 -1.43
C ASP A 75 8.93 19.79 -2.40
N LEU A 76 8.14 20.87 -2.26
CA LEU A 76 8.25 22.06 -3.12
C LEU A 76 9.51 22.90 -2.87
N SER A 77 10.15 22.78 -1.69
CA SER A 77 11.39 23.52 -1.39
C SER A 77 12.61 22.91 -2.09
N ASN A 78 12.50 21.64 -2.51
CA ASN A 78 13.51 20.90 -3.24
C ASN A 78 13.36 21.05 -4.78
N GLU A 79 12.97 22.24 -5.26
CA GLU A 79 12.78 22.50 -6.69
C GLU A 79 14.06 22.24 -7.50
N LYS A 80 13.93 21.40 -8.54
CA LYS A 80 14.97 21.08 -9.51
C LYS A 80 14.43 21.23 -10.93
N GLU A 81 15.30 21.04 -11.91
CA GLU A 81 14.93 20.93 -13.31
C GLU A 81 15.04 19.46 -13.74
N LEU A 82 14.08 19.00 -14.53
CA LEU A 82 14.10 17.70 -15.22
C LEU A 82 13.82 17.95 -16.71
N THR A 83 14.53 17.26 -17.58
CA THR A 83 14.25 17.29 -19.03
C THR A 83 13.33 16.14 -19.37
N LEU A 84 12.18 16.43 -19.95
CA LEU A 84 11.29 15.44 -20.55
C LEU A 84 11.48 15.41 -22.06
N TYR A 85 11.35 14.23 -22.65
CA TYR A 85 11.54 13.97 -24.06
C TYR A 85 10.21 13.54 -24.69
N PHE A 86 9.96 13.95 -25.93
CA PHE A 86 8.76 13.59 -26.67
C PHE A 86 9.15 13.07 -28.05
N VAL A 87 8.55 11.94 -28.42
CA VAL A 87 8.95 11.16 -29.61
C VAL A 87 7.98 11.45 -30.74
N ASN A 88 8.50 11.77 -31.92
CA ASN A 88 7.75 12.00 -33.16
C ASN A 88 6.60 13.02 -33.02
N ASP A 89 6.85 14.11 -32.27
CA ASP A 89 5.85 15.15 -31.92
C ASP A 89 4.63 14.61 -31.14
N GLY A 90 4.75 13.45 -30.51
CA GLY A 90 3.74 12.86 -29.63
C GLY A 90 3.65 13.55 -28.27
N SER A 91 2.66 13.11 -27.49
CA SER A 91 2.25 13.72 -26.22
C SER A 91 2.72 12.94 -24.99
N ILE A 92 3.32 11.78 -25.18
CA ILE A 92 3.79 10.89 -24.10
C ILE A 92 5.13 11.44 -23.58
N PRO A 93 5.26 11.77 -22.29
CA PRO A 93 6.52 12.21 -21.71
C PRO A 93 7.45 11.03 -21.45
N TYR A 94 8.68 11.12 -21.96
CA TYR A 94 9.76 10.19 -21.71
C TYR A 94 10.82 10.83 -20.79
N ILE A 95 11.51 9.98 -20.03
CA ILE A 95 12.69 10.32 -19.22
C ILE A 95 13.91 9.56 -19.77
N SER A 96 15.09 10.17 -19.70
CA SER A 96 16.32 9.50 -20.13
C SER A 96 16.81 8.45 -19.11
N MET A 97 17.47 7.40 -19.58
CA MET A 97 18.13 6.43 -18.70
C MET A 97 19.23 7.07 -17.83
N ASP A 98 19.89 8.12 -18.33
CA ASP A 98 20.88 8.88 -17.58
C ASP A 98 20.25 9.60 -16.38
N ASP A 99 19.07 10.19 -16.55
CA ASP A 99 18.32 10.82 -15.46
C ASP A 99 17.83 9.77 -14.47
N ILE A 100 17.29 8.64 -14.94
CA ILE A 100 16.89 7.51 -14.07
C ILE A 100 18.09 7.05 -13.22
N PHE A 101 19.23 6.78 -13.84
CA PHE A 101 20.44 6.37 -13.13
C PHE A 101 20.93 7.44 -12.15
N GLY A 102 20.81 8.72 -12.51
CA GLY A 102 21.11 9.86 -11.63
C GLY A 102 20.17 9.99 -10.42
N MET A 103 18.92 9.52 -10.54
CA MET A 103 17.93 9.44 -9.45
C MET A 103 18.12 8.22 -8.56
N MET A 104 18.72 7.14 -9.07
CA MET A 104 19.05 5.95 -8.27
C MET A 104 20.20 6.22 -7.29
N LYS A 105 20.27 5.45 -6.20
CA LYS A 105 21.26 5.64 -5.12
C LYS A 105 22.70 5.56 -5.66
N LYS A 106 23.37 6.71 -5.72
CA LYS A 106 24.75 6.82 -6.21
C LYS A 106 25.68 5.83 -5.52
N GLY A 107 26.46 5.09 -6.30
CA GLY A 107 27.42 4.10 -5.82
C GLY A 107 26.83 2.76 -5.40
N LYS A 108 25.49 2.59 -5.42
CA LYS A 108 24.82 1.28 -5.28
C LYS A 108 24.73 0.55 -6.63
N TYR A 109 24.60 1.31 -7.72
CA TYR A 109 24.34 0.76 -9.05
C TYR A 109 25.45 1.13 -10.05
N GLU A 110 25.70 0.22 -10.98
CA GLU A 110 26.54 0.37 -12.16
C GLU A 110 25.68 0.18 -13.41
N ALA A 111 25.91 0.99 -14.43
CA ALA A 111 25.20 0.88 -15.71
C ALA A 111 26.18 0.55 -16.83
N SER A 112 25.76 -0.32 -17.74
CA SER A 112 26.48 -0.67 -18.96
C SER A 112 25.52 -0.84 -20.12
N THR A 113 26.00 -0.57 -21.32
CA THR A 113 25.29 -0.88 -22.56
C THR A 113 25.97 -2.07 -23.23
N ASP A 114 25.20 -2.96 -23.85
CA ASP A 114 25.75 -4.09 -24.59
C ASP A 114 26.37 -3.68 -25.93
N ASP A 115 27.00 -4.64 -26.63
CA ASP A 115 27.71 -4.37 -27.89
C ASP A 115 26.76 -3.97 -29.04
N SER A 116 25.50 -4.44 -29.01
CA SER A 116 24.49 -4.04 -30.01
C SER A 116 23.98 -2.61 -29.75
N GLY A 117 24.06 -2.17 -28.50
CA GLY A 117 23.44 -0.96 -28.02
C GLY A 117 21.94 -1.10 -27.82
N ASP A 118 21.36 -2.29 -27.96
CA ASP A 118 19.92 -2.49 -27.77
C ASP A 118 19.57 -2.71 -26.30
N HIS A 119 20.56 -2.99 -25.46
CA HIS A 119 20.38 -3.24 -24.03
C HIS A 119 21.07 -2.19 -23.18
N THR A 120 20.35 -1.64 -22.21
CA THR A 120 20.94 -0.95 -21.05
C THR A 120 20.77 -1.82 -19.81
N ILE A 121 21.88 -2.25 -19.22
CA ILE A 121 21.89 -3.12 -18.04
C ILE A 121 22.35 -2.33 -16.83
N ILE A 122 21.50 -2.26 -15.81
CA ILE A 122 21.82 -1.72 -14.49
C ILE A 122 22.08 -2.89 -13.54
N THR A 123 23.20 -2.88 -12.84
CA THR A 123 23.63 -3.93 -11.91
C THR A 123 23.85 -3.32 -10.52
N ILE A 124 23.41 -3.99 -9.45
CA ILE A 124 23.87 -3.61 -8.10
C ILE A 124 25.37 -3.94 -7.99
N SER A 125 26.18 -2.92 -7.71
CA SER A 125 27.63 -3.00 -7.55
C SER A 125 28.06 -4.17 -6.67
N GLY A 126 28.94 -5.02 -7.20
CA GLY A 126 29.48 -6.18 -6.49
C GLY A 126 28.53 -7.38 -6.35
N THR A 127 27.39 -7.38 -7.04
CA THR A 127 26.42 -8.49 -7.03
C THR A 127 26.07 -8.95 -8.45
N LYS A 128 25.21 -9.96 -8.55
CA LYS A 128 24.65 -10.46 -9.82
C LYS A 128 23.24 -9.91 -10.13
N TYR A 129 22.68 -9.06 -9.27
CA TYR A 129 21.29 -8.61 -9.41
C TYR A 129 21.24 -7.47 -10.44
N THR A 130 20.55 -7.73 -11.55
CA THR A 130 20.47 -6.83 -12.70
C THR A 130 19.03 -6.45 -13.03
N ALA A 131 18.90 -5.27 -13.65
CA ALA A 131 17.76 -4.84 -14.44
C ALA A 131 18.26 -4.60 -15.88
N ASP A 132 17.74 -5.35 -16.84
CA ASP A 132 18.08 -5.30 -18.26
C ASP A 132 16.92 -4.66 -19.03
N PHE A 133 17.18 -3.52 -19.64
CA PHE A 133 16.24 -2.77 -20.46
C PHE A 133 16.55 -3.05 -21.92
N ASP A 134 15.69 -3.84 -22.56
CA ASP A 134 15.79 -4.24 -23.96
C ASP A 134 14.93 -3.30 -24.82
N PHE A 135 15.60 -2.38 -25.51
CA PHE A 135 14.99 -1.37 -26.37
C PHE A 135 14.59 -1.90 -27.75
N ALA A 136 15.00 -3.12 -28.11
CA ALA A 136 14.60 -3.75 -29.38
C ALA A 136 13.30 -4.55 -29.23
N ASN A 137 13.06 -5.12 -28.05
CA ASN A 137 11.89 -5.96 -27.78
C ASN A 137 10.87 -5.32 -26.83
N ASP A 138 11.15 -4.11 -26.33
CA ASP A 138 10.33 -3.40 -25.34
C ASP A 138 10.09 -4.25 -24.09
N THR A 139 11.19 -4.72 -23.48
CA THR A 139 11.11 -5.50 -22.25
C THR A 139 12.03 -4.96 -21.17
N ILE A 140 11.62 -5.13 -19.91
CA ILE A 140 12.47 -4.89 -18.74
C ILE A 140 12.57 -6.18 -17.95
N TYR A 141 13.76 -6.76 -17.91
CA TYR A 141 14.04 -8.01 -17.22
C TYR A 141 14.79 -7.74 -15.90
N PHE A 142 14.33 -8.35 -14.82
CA PHE A 142 15.02 -8.37 -13.53
C PHE A 142 15.43 -9.79 -13.20
N PHE A 143 16.72 -9.98 -12.90
CA PHE A 143 17.21 -11.27 -12.41
C PHE A 143 16.53 -11.65 -11.08
N ASP A 144 16.32 -10.68 -10.20
CA ASP A 144 15.42 -10.79 -9.06
C ASP A 144 14.96 -9.37 -8.68
N TYR A 145 13.66 -9.11 -8.82
CA TYR A 145 13.08 -7.77 -8.67
C TYR A 145 13.17 -7.26 -7.23
N ASP A 146 12.84 -8.10 -6.24
CA ASP A 146 12.91 -7.73 -4.82
C ASP A 146 14.37 -7.50 -4.38
N ALA A 147 15.28 -8.39 -4.77
CA ALA A 147 16.70 -8.27 -4.43
C ALA A 147 17.37 -7.08 -5.14
N PHE A 148 16.89 -6.68 -6.31
CA PHE A 148 17.36 -5.49 -7.01
C PHE A 148 17.07 -4.20 -6.21
N PHE A 149 15.92 -4.15 -5.54
CA PHE A 149 15.50 -2.95 -4.82
C PHE A 149 15.77 -2.97 -3.32
N LYS A 150 15.93 -4.14 -2.70
CA LYS A 150 16.12 -4.25 -1.25
C LYS A 150 17.26 -3.37 -0.72
N ASP A 151 17.12 -2.96 0.53
CA ASP A 151 18.19 -2.34 1.28
C ASP A 151 19.24 -3.38 1.70
N GLU A 152 20.49 -2.93 1.85
CA GLU A 152 21.65 -3.82 2.08
C GLU A 152 21.47 -4.73 3.30
N ASN A 153 20.83 -4.21 4.35
CA ASN A 153 20.57 -4.91 5.60
C ASN A 153 19.06 -5.17 5.84
N GLY A 154 18.21 -4.86 4.85
CA GLY A 154 16.77 -5.00 4.94
C GLY A 154 16.28 -6.42 4.60
N PRO A 155 15.02 -6.74 4.96
CA PRO A 155 14.35 -7.94 4.46
C PRO A 155 14.25 -7.91 2.92
N LEU A 156 14.13 -9.08 2.31
CA LEU A 156 13.90 -9.17 0.86
C LEU A 156 12.58 -8.50 0.45
N VAL A 157 11.48 -8.83 1.12
CA VAL A 157 10.17 -8.20 0.92
C VAL A 157 9.84 -7.33 2.13
N ASP A 158 10.16 -6.04 2.02
CA ASP A 158 9.98 -5.08 3.11
C ASP A 158 8.59 -4.43 3.12
N ILE A 159 7.91 -4.52 4.27
CA ILE A 159 6.62 -3.89 4.58
C ILE A 159 6.67 -3.13 5.92
N GLY A 160 7.88 -2.80 6.37
CA GLY A 160 8.20 -2.35 7.71
C GLY A 160 9.03 -3.38 8.46
N THR A 161 10.01 -2.89 9.22
CA THR A 161 10.80 -3.69 10.16
C THR A 161 10.53 -3.24 11.59
N LEU A 162 10.55 -4.18 12.53
CA LEU A 162 10.60 -3.85 13.95
C LEU A 162 12.06 -3.48 14.28
N ASP A 163 12.47 -2.26 13.93
CA ASP A 163 13.70 -1.64 14.43
C ASP A 163 13.34 -0.56 15.46
N VAL A 164 12.66 -0.99 16.52
CA VAL A 164 12.25 -0.09 17.60
C VAL A 164 13.36 -0.06 18.63
N LEU A 165 14.16 1.01 18.58
CA LEU A 165 14.82 1.66 19.74
C LEU A 165 15.22 0.68 20.87
N SER A 166 16.13 -0.25 20.60
CA SER A 166 16.66 -1.25 21.56
C SER A 166 15.68 -2.24 22.21
N LEU A 167 14.39 -2.23 21.87
CA LEU A 167 13.36 -3.09 22.48
C LEU A 167 13.04 -4.35 21.68
N SER A 168 13.82 -4.63 20.64
CA SER A 168 13.64 -5.82 19.82
C SER A 168 14.97 -6.42 19.42
N GLU A 169 15.06 -7.74 19.47
CA GLU A 169 16.19 -8.52 18.96
C GLU A 169 15.70 -9.38 17.80
N LYS A 170 16.24 -9.14 16.60
CA LYS A 170 15.95 -9.98 15.43
C LYS A 170 16.53 -11.37 15.63
N MET A 171 15.69 -12.38 15.49
CA MET A 171 16.08 -13.79 15.59
C MET A 171 16.61 -14.28 14.24
N GLU A 172 17.90 -14.09 13.97
CA GLU A 172 18.51 -14.41 12.68
C GLU A 172 18.34 -15.88 12.26
N THR A 173 18.26 -16.82 13.21
CA THR A 173 18.09 -18.25 12.90
C THR A 173 16.67 -18.64 12.51
N LEU A 174 15.67 -17.81 12.83
CA LEU A 174 14.26 -18.05 12.50
C LEU A 174 13.70 -17.04 11.50
N THR A 175 14.48 -16.02 11.16
CA THR A 175 14.22 -15.13 10.04
C THR A 175 14.70 -15.79 8.76
N ASN A 176 13.91 -15.72 7.69
CA ASN A 176 14.30 -16.27 6.41
C ASN A 176 13.69 -15.48 5.25
N ASP A 177 14.52 -15.29 4.22
CA ASP A 177 14.08 -14.82 2.91
C ASP A 177 14.08 -15.97 1.91
N ARG A 178 13.11 -15.95 1.00
CA ARG A 178 13.08 -16.79 -0.19
C ARG A 178 12.95 -15.88 -1.40
N TYR A 179 13.98 -15.94 -2.24
CA TYR A 179 14.06 -15.22 -3.50
C TYR A 179 12.90 -15.60 -4.44
N GLY A 180 12.46 -14.61 -5.21
CA GLY A 180 11.35 -14.75 -6.14
C GLY A 180 11.79 -15.42 -7.44
N ARG A 181 10.86 -15.48 -8.39
CA ARG A 181 11.20 -15.80 -9.78
C ARG A 181 11.77 -14.55 -10.48
N GLU A 182 12.58 -14.80 -11.50
CA GLU A 182 12.97 -13.76 -12.47
C GLU A 182 11.71 -13.08 -13.02
N GLN A 183 11.76 -11.76 -13.17
CA GLN A 183 10.60 -10.96 -13.56
C GLN A 183 10.88 -10.27 -14.90
N THR A 184 9.99 -10.45 -15.87
CA THR A 184 10.03 -9.73 -17.15
C THR A 184 8.77 -8.92 -17.31
N PHE A 185 8.92 -7.61 -17.47
CA PHE A 185 7.86 -6.72 -17.90
C PHE A 185 7.89 -6.67 -19.42
N ASP A 186 6.91 -7.31 -20.05
CA ASP A 186 6.73 -7.33 -21.51
C ASP A 186 5.85 -6.15 -21.91
N LEU A 187 6.48 -5.00 -22.18
CA LEU A 187 5.82 -3.72 -22.43
C LEU A 187 5.15 -3.71 -23.80
N LYS A 188 5.72 -4.42 -24.77
CA LYS A 188 5.16 -4.62 -26.11
C LYS A 188 3.74 -5.16 -26.11
N LYS A 189 3.40 -6.05 -25.17
CA LYS A 189 2.01 -6.57 -25.01
C LYS A 189 0.98 -5.48 -24.73
N TYR A 190 1.42 -4.35 -24.19
CA TYR A 190 0.61 -3.20 -23.86
C TYR A 190 0.85 -2.03 -24.83
N ASP A 191 1.59 -2.20 -25.93
CA ASP A 191 1.88 -1.10 -26.86
C ASP A 191 2.58 0.09 -26.14
N ILE A 192 3.56 -0.26 -25.30
CA ILE A 192 4.43 0.67 -24.58
C ILE A 192 5.84 0.52 -25.15
N ASP A 193 6.35 1.59 -25.76
CA ASP A 193 7.64 1.58 -26.45
C ASP A 193 8.78 2.11 -25.57
N LEU A 194 9.92 1.41 -25.58
CA LEU A 194 11.21 1.93 -25.14
C LEU A 194 11.94 2.53 -26.35
N VAL A 195 12.49 3.73 -26.20
CA VAL A 195 13.03 4.46 -27.36
C VAL A 195 14.53 4.63 -27.28
N ARG A 196 15.24 4.10 -28.28
CA ARG A 196 16.65 4.37 -28.55
C ARG A 196 16.77 5.36 -29.72
N ASN A 197 17.54 6.43 -29.53
CA ASN A 197 17.89 7.37 -30.61
C ASN A 197 19.39 7.68 -30.60
N GLY A 198 20.14 7.00 -31.47
CA GLY A 198 21.60 7.04 -31.45
C GLY A 198 22.14 6.40 -30.16
N ASP A 199 22.87 7.20 -29.39
CA ASP A 199 23.46 6.79 -28.09
C ASP A 199 22.56 7.13 -26.89
N ASN A 200 21.35 7.67 -27.12
CA ASN A 200 20.42 8.05 -26.06
C ASN A 200 19.27 7.04 -25.92
N TYR A 201 18.85 6.83 -24.67
CA TYR A 201 17.88 5.82 -24.26
C TYR A 201 16.78 6.46 -23.41
N TYR A 202 15.53 6.20 -23.76
CA TYR A 202 14.37 6.86 -23.18
C TYR A 202 13.28 5.86 -22.81
N ILE A 203 12.66 6.06 -21.65
CA ILE A 203 11.55 5.25 -21.14
C ILE A 203 10.37 6.18 -20.84
N PRO A 204 9.11 5.79 -21.06
CA PRO A 204 7.99 6.61 -20.63
C PRO A 204 8.07 6.91 -19.13
N LEU A 205 7.81 8.16 -18.75
CA LEU A 205 7.89 8.62 -17.36
C LEU A 205 7.00 7.77 -16.43
N GLN A 206 5.80 7.39 -16.90
CA GLN A 206 4.88 6.57 -16.14
C GLN A 206 5.40 5.13 -15.96
N THR A 207 6.02 4.53 -16.98
CA THR A 207 6.62 3.19 -16.86
C THR A 207 7.79 3.18 -15.89
N PHE A 208 8.60 4.23 -15.86
CA PHE A 208 9.62 4.42 -14.81
C PHE A 208 8.98 4.48 -13.41
N SER A 209 7.87 5.23 -13.27
CA SER A 209 7.10 5.31 -12.03
C SER A 209 6.64 3.92 -11.56
N ASP A 210 6.02 3.17 -12.45
CA ASP A 210 5.32 1.93 -12.09
C ASP A 210 6.28 0.74 -11.94
N VAL A 211 7.40 0.71 -12.65
CA VAL A 211 8.39 -0.39 -12.56
C VAL A 211 9.42 -0.16 -11.46
N ILE A 212 9.91 1.08 -11.30
CA ILE A 212 11.06 1.39 -10.43
C ILE A 212 10.62 2.03 -9.11
N LEU A 213 9.84 3.11 -9.18
CA LEU A 213 9.51 3.91 -7.99
C LEU A 213 8.48 3.23 -7.10
N SER A 214 7.55 2.50 -7.71
CA SER A 214 6.44 1.83 -7.02
C SER A 214 6.91 0.81 -5.97
N TYR A 215 8.09 0.19 -6.14
CA TYR A 215 8.67 -0.72 -5.14
C TYR A 215 8.86 -0.04 -3.79
N SER A 216 9.21 1.24 -3.79
CA SER A 216 9.43 2.07 -2.60
C SER A 216 8.20 2.92 -2.24
N ASN A 217 7.01 2.56 -2.74
CA ASN A 217 5.76 3.31 -2.56
C ASN A 217 5.88 4.77 -3.00
N LEU A 218 6.66 5.04 -4.06
CA LEU A 218 6.77 6.33 -4.69
C LEU A 218 6.14 6.27 -6.09
N PHE A 219 5.64 7.41 -6.54
CA PHE A 219 5.19 7.58 -7.91
C PHE A 219 5.55 8.97 -8.42
N THR A 220 5.51 9.13 -9.75
CA THR A 220 5.55 10.45 -10.37
C THR A 220 4.19 10.86 -10.90
N VAL A 221 3.84 12.13 -10.79
CA VAL A 221 2.70 12.70 -11.50
C VAL A 221 3.15 13.93 -12.27
N TYR A 222 2.66 14.09 -13.51
CA TYR A 222 3.01 15.20 -14.39
C TYR A 222 1.76 16.02 -14.71
N ASN A 223 1.83 17.34 -14.50
CA ASN A 223 0.71 18.25 -14.77
C ASN A 223 0.88 19.09 -16.06
N GLY A 224 1.78 18.70 -16.96
CA GLY A 224 2.10 19.50 -18.14
C GLY A 224 3.15 20.60 -17.93
N GLU A 225 3.46 20.98 -16.69
CA GLU A 225 4.44 22.04 -16.37
C GLU A 225 5.53 21.58 -15.40
N ALA A 226 5.19 20.67 -14.50
CA ALA A 226 6.07 20.14 -13.46
C ALA A 226 5.83 18.64 -13.23
N VAL A 227 6.90 17.94 -12.84
CA VAL A 227 6.88 16.55 -12.39
C VAL A 227 7.02 16.54 -10.86
N PHE A 228 6.14 15.79 -10.20
CA PHE A 228 6.13 15.63 -8.76
C PHE A 228 6.49 14.18 -8.45
N LEU A 229 7.55 13.94 -7.69
CA LEU A 229 7.92 12.61 -7.19
C LEU A 229 7.54 12.55 -5.71
N THR A 230 6.60 11.68 -5.36
CA THR A 230 6.01 11.66 -4.01
C THR A 230 5.42 10.28 -3.68
N ASN A 231 5.08 10.04 -2.41
CA ASN A 231 4.28 8.89 -1.97
C ASN A 231 2.80 9.27 -1.75
N ASP A 232 2.49 10.56 -1.69
CA ASP A 232 1.13 11.09 -1.58
C ASP A 232 0.99 12.46 -2.29
N LEU A 233 -0.23 12.84 -2.66
CA LEU A 233 -0.48 14.13 -3.31
C LEU A 233 -1.45 14.96 -2.47
N TYR A 234 -0.92 15.57 -1.41
CA TYR A 234 -1.68 16.40 -0.47
C TYR A 234 -1.01 17.75 -0.20
N GLY A 235 -1.75 18.63 0.48
CA GLY A 235 -1.24 19.90 0.99
C GLY A 235 -0.68 20.81 -0.11
N ASP A 236 0.53 21.34 0.12
CA ASP A 236 1.16 22.28 -0.80
C ASP A 236 1.50 21.63 -2.16
N MET A 237 1.92 20.36 -2.18
CA MET A 237 2.18 19.62 -3.41
C MET A 237 0.92 19.49 -4.26
N GLU A 238 -0.21 19.14 -3.64
CA GLU A 238 -1.51 19.09 -4.30
C GLU A 238 -1.91 20.46 -4.84
N ALA A 239 -1.73 21.52 -4.05
CA ALA A 239 -2.05 22.88 -4.47
C ALA A 239 -1.22 23.32 -5.69
N GLU A 240 0.08 23.02 -5.72
CA GLU A 240 0.95 23.29 -6.87
C GLU A 240 0.55 22.47 -8.09
N TYR A 241 0.24 21.18 -7.89
CA TYR A 241 -0.19 20.28 -8.95
C TYR A 241 -1.41 20.81 -9.73
N TYR A 242 -2.42 21.33 -9.03
CA TYR A 242 -3.64 21.88 -9.65
C TYR A 242 -3.54 23.34 -10.13
N LYS A 243 -2.36 23.98 -10.11
CA LYS A 243 -2.18 25.30 -10.74
C LYS A 243 -2.26 25.25 -12.26
N ALA A 244 -1.93 24.10 -12.85
CA ALA A 244 -2.06 23.88 -14.28
C ALA A 244 -3.54 23.98 -14.71
N ALA A 245 -3.81 24.72 -15.79
CA ALA A 245 -5.18 25.01 -16.20
C ALA A 245 -5.90 23.77 -16.75
N PRO A 246 -7.15 23.47 -16.31
CA PRO A 246 -7.88 22.31 -16.77
C PRO A 246 -8.27 22.46 -18.25
N GLN A 247 -7.76 21.58 -19.11
CA GLN A 247 -8.08 21.57 -20.55
C GLN A 247 -9.27 20.64 -20.87
N GLY A 248 -9.66 19.74 -19.96
CA GLY A 248 -10.79 18.82 -20.11
C GLY A 248 -10.61 17.69 -21.14
N THR A 249 -9.62 17.77 -22.03
CA THR A 249 -9.35 16.79 -23.08
C THR A 249 -7.90 16.34 -23.14
N LEU A 250 -7.68 15.08 -23.52
CA LEU A 250 -6.36 14.51 -23.82
C LEU A 250 -6.11 14.37 -25.33
N PRO A 251 -4.86 14.50 -25.79
CA PRO A 251 -4.44 13.98 -27.09
C PRO A 251 -4.73 12.48 -27.22
N GLU A 252 -5.05 12.02 -28.43
CA GLU A 252 -5.48 10.62 -28.68
C GLU A 252 -4.39 9.60 -28.33
N ASP A 253 -3.13 9.91 -28.64
CA ASP A 253 -1.97 9.08 -28.35
C ASP A 253 -1.75 8.93 -26.83
N LEU A 254 -1.80 10.03 -26.08
CA LEU A 254 -1.71 9.99 -24.62
C LEU A 254 -2.91 9.29 -23.98
N ALA A 255 -4.11 9.43 -24.55
CA ALA A 255 -5.31 8.77 -24.04
C ALA A 255 -5.21 7.24 -24.15
N LEU A 256 -4.75 6.73 -25.30
CA LEU A 256 -4.51 5.31 -25.54
C LEU A 256 -3.35 4.78 -24.67
N PHE A 257 -2.20 5.47 -24.68
CA PHE A 257 -1.06 5.13 -23.83
C PHE A 257 -1.46 5.03 -22.36
N SER A 258 -2.21 6.02 -21.86
CA SER A 258 -2.66 6.02 -20.46
C SER A 258 -3.56 4.84 -20.09
N TYR A 259 -4.36 4.32 -21.03
CA TYR A 259 -5.16 3.12 -20.80
C TYR A 259 -4.28 1.87 -20.73
N ASN A 260 -3.36 1.75 -21.68
CA ASN A 260 -2.46 0.63 -21.79
C ASN A 260 -1.52 0.54 -20.58
N GLU A 261 -0.93 1.66 -20.19
CA GLU A 261 -0.08 1.82 -19.02
C GLU A 261 -0.84 1.48 -17.72
N LEU A 262 -2.12 1.90 -17.61
CA LEU A 262 -2.95 1.52 -16.47
C LEU A 262 -3.19 0.00 -16.41
N CYS A 263 -3.46 -0.64 -17.55
CA CYS A 263 -3.60 -2.09 -17.60
C CYS A 263 -2.28 -2.77 -17.19
N PHE A 264 -1.15 -2.29 -17.73
CA PHE A 264 0.18 -2.76 -17.37
C PHE A 264 0.44 -2.65 -15.86
N ALA A 265 0.25 -1.47 -15.28
CA ALA A 265 0.50 -1.23 -13.87
C ALA A 265 -0.36 -2.13 -12.98
N LEU A 266 -1.67 -2.19 -13.24
CA LEU A 266 -2.57 -3.01 -12.43
C LEU A 266 -2.33 -4.52 -12.61
N ASP A 267 -1.98 -4.97 -13.81
CA ASP A 267 -1.67 -6.38 -14.08
C ASP A 267 -0.41 -6.86 -13.35
N HIS A 268 0.50 -5.97 -12.98
CA HIS A 268 1.73 -6.34 -12.26
C HIS A 268 1.67 -5.99 -10.77
N LEU A 269 0.99 -4.90 -10.40
CA LEU A 269 1.10 -4.29 -9.08
C LEU A 269 -0.11 -4.55 -8.18
N TYR A 270 -1.28 -4.93 -8.72
CA TYR A 270 -2.45 -5.25 -7.89
C TYR A 270 -2.32 -6.62 -7.23
N GLY A 271 -2.23 -6.65 -5.91
CA GLY A 271 -1.97 -7.87 -5.12
C GLY A 271 -3.16 -8.81 -4.97
N LEU A 272 -4.38 -8.35 -5.26
CA LEU A 272 -5.61 -9.11 -5.03
C LEU A 272 -6.20 -9.72 -6.31
N LYS A 273 -5.48 -9.72 -7.44
CA LYS A 273 -5.97 -10.29 -8.71
C LYS A 273 -6.53 -11.70 -8.54
N GLU A 274 -5.80 -12.59 -7.87
CA GLU A 274 -6.26 -13.97 -7.65
C GLU A 274 -7.51 -14.04 -6.77
N VAL A 275 -7.59 -13.20 -5.73
CA VAL A 275 -8.74 -13.14 -4.81
C VAL A 275 -9.99 -12.65 -5.54
N HIS A 276 -9.82 -11.70 -6.47
CA HIS A 276 -10.90 -11.11 -7.28
C HIS A 276 -11.14 -11.84 -8.61
N ASN A 277 -10.44 -12.93 -8.89
CA ASN A 277 -10.49 -13.67 -10.16
C ASN A 277 -10.21 -12.80 -11.40
N ILE A 278 -9.30 -11.83 -11.28
CA ILE A 278 -8.88 -10.94 -12.37
C ILE A 278 -7.68 -11.57 -13.08
N THR A 279 -7.84 -11.94 -14.35
CA THR A 279 -6.73 -12.47 -15.17
C THR A 279 -5.92 -11.37 -15.83
N SER A 280 -6.59 -10.34 -16.33
CA SER A 280 -6.01 -9.16 -16.96
C SER A 280 -6.94 -7.96 -16.79
N PHE A 281 -6.41 -6.77 -16.54
CA PHE A 281 -7.23 -5.57 -16.38
C PHE A 281 -7.88 -5.08 -17.68
N ASP A 282 -7.29 -5.34 -18.85
CA ASP A 282 -7.98 -5.06 -20.13
C ASP A 282 -9.31 -5.82 -20.26
N THR A 283 -9.29 -7.13 -19.98
CA THR A 283 -10.51 -7.94 -19.99
C THR A 283 -11.49 -7.49 -18.92
N PHE A 284 -11.00 -7.20 -17.71
CA PHE A 284 -11.85 -6.75 -16.62
C PHE A 284 -12.56 -5.43 -16.94
N PHE A 285 -11.83 -4.44 -17.50
CA PHE A 285 -12.42 -3.15 -17.90
C PHE A 285 -13.48 -3.26 -18.99
N ARG A 286 -13.33 -4.22 -19.90
CA ARG A 286 -14.33 -4.55 -20.91
C ARG A 286 -15.57 -5.18 -20.29
N GLU A 287 -15.39 -6.12 -19.36
CA GLU A 287 -16.48 -6.82 -18.67
C GLU A 287 -17.33 -5.88 -17.80
N ILE A 288 -16.71 -4.93 -17.10
CA ILE A 288 -17.42 -3.94 -16.28
C ILE A 288 -17.87 -2.71 -17.09
N GLY A 289 -17.59 -2.67 -18.39
CA GLY A 289 -18.08 -1.64 -19.31
C GLY A 289 -17.45 -0.24 -19.18
N VAL A 290 -16.23 -0.15 -18.65
CA VAL A 290 -15.50 1.12 -18.48
C VAL A 290 -14.43 1.36 -19.55
N GLU A 291 -14.01 0.32 -20.28
CA GLU A 291 -12.94 0.38 -21.29
C GLU A 291 -13.03 1.60 -22.22
N LYS A 292 -14.19 1.81 -22.87
CA LYS A 292 -14.37 2.93 -23.82
C LYS A 292 -14.16 4.31 -23.17
N LYS A 293 -14.57 4.47 -21.89
CA LYS A 293 -14.37 5.72 -21.15
C LYS A 293 -12.90 5.89 -20.81
N LEU A 294 -12.23 4.81 -20.40
CA LEU A 294 -10.81 4.82 -20.06
C LEU A 294 -9.89 5.01 -21.27
N LYS A 295 -10.25 4.52 -22.46
CA LYS A 295 -9.53 4.80 -23.72
C LYS A 295 -9.84 6.18 -24.31
N GLY A 296 -10.90 6.83 -23.84
CA GLY A 296 -11.38 8.10 -24.40
C GLY A 296 -10.54 9.32 -24.03
N THR A 297 -10.75 10.40 -24.78
CA THR A 297 -10.05 11.69 -24.59
C THR A 297 -10.77 12.64 -23.64
N ASP A 298 -12.03 12.36 -23.25
CA ASP A 298 -12.82 13.14 -22.30
C ASP A 298 -12.39 12.80 -20.86
N VAL A 299 -11.63 13.70 -20.23
CA VAL A 299 -10.96 13.40 -18.95
C VAL A 299 -11.96 13.31 -17.80
N LEU A 300 -13.05 14.08 -17.82
CA LEU A 300 -14.08 13.99 -16.78
C LEU A 300 -14.75 12.61 -16.80
N LYS A 301 -15.05 12.08 -18.00
CA LYS A 301 -15.57 10.71 -18.13
C LYS A 301 -14.57 9.66 -17.71
N LYS A 302 -13.28 9.87 -18.01
CA LYS A 302 -12.18 8.97 -17.63
C LYS A 302 -11.99 8.92 -16.11
N ASP A 303 -11.94 10.07 -15.45
CA ASP A 303 -11.81 10.17 -13.98
C ASP A 303 -13.01 9.58 -13.26
N LYS A 304 -14.22 9.82 -13.76
CA LYS A 304 -15.42 9.16 -13.23
C LYS A 304 -15.35 7.64 -13.38
N ALA A 305 -14.89 7.14 -14.52
CA ALA A 305 -14.75 5.70 -14.76
C ALA A 305 -13.68 5.09 -13.85
N MET A 306 -12.56 5.78 -13.62
CA MET A 306 -11.53 5.37 -12.66
C MET A 306 -12.07 5.33 -11.22
N PHE A 307 -12.82 6.35 -10.82
CA PHE A 307 -13.47 6.38 -9.51
C PHE A 307 -14.45 5.22 -9.34
N GLU A 308 -15.32 4.97 -10.34
CA GLU A 308 -16.27 3.85 -10.34
C GLU A 308 -15.54 2.51 -10.26
N PHE A 309 -14.49 2.32 -11.08
CA PHE A 309 -13.65 1.12 -11.07
C PHE A 309 -13.09 0.82 -9.67
N ILE A 310 -12.38 1.78 -9.07
CA ILE A 310 -11.74 1.58 -7.77
C ILE A 310 -12.79 1.38 -6.68
N THR A 311 -13.81 2.25 -6.65
CA THR A 311 -14.77 2.29 -5.54
C THR A 311 -15.76 1.13 -5.59
N CYS A 312 -16.20 0.70 -6.77
CA CYS A 312 -17.32 -0.24 -6.90
C CYS A 312 -16.92 -1.61 -7.46
N TYR A 313 -15.80 -1.73 -8.17
CA TYR A 313 -15.42 -2.97 -8.86
C TYR A 313 -14.16 -3.63 -8.29
N LEU A 314 -13.17 -2.85 -7.83
CA LEU A 314 -12.18 -3.39 -6.89
C LEU A 314 -12.86 -3.63 -5.54
N ASP A 315 -13.58 -2.62 -5.03
CA ASP A 315 -14.37 -2.68 -3.80
C ASP A 315 -13.61 -3.33 -2.63
N ASP A 316 -12.32 -3.05 -2.53
CA ASP A 316 -11.46 -3.40 -1.40
C ASP A 316 -11.09 -2.15 -0.60
N LEU A 317 -10.84 -2.32 0.71
CA LEU A 317 -10.66 -1.19 1.63
C LEU A 317 -9.26 -0.57 1.57
N HIS A 318 -8.29 -1.18 0.88
CA HIS A 318 -6.95 -0.63 0.67
C HIS A 318 -6.79 0.10 -0.66
N SER A 319 -7.75 -0.01 -1.59
CA SER A 319 -7.75 0.73 -2.85
C SER A 319 -8.60 2.01 -2.77
N SER A 320 -8.08 3.12 -3.27
CA SER A 320 -8.74 4.42 -3.22
C SER A 320 -8.40 5.32 -4.40
N PHE A 321 -9.39 6.10 -4.86
CA PHE A 321 -9.18 7.19 -5.79
C PHE A 321 -8.90 8.48 -5.00
N ASN A 322 -7.65 8.93 -5.00
CA ASN A 322 -7.19 9.99 -4.09
C ASN A 322 -7.33 11.38 -4.74
N ASN A 323 -6.81 11.53 -5.97
CA ASN A 323 -6.81 12.80 -6.67
C ASN A 323 -7.15 12.61 -8.15
N ASN A 324 -8.03 13.48 -8.66
CA ASN A 324 -8.38 13.52 -10.08
C ASN A 324 -7.28 14.19 -10.91
N SER A 325 -7.28 13.99 -12.23
CA SER A 325 -6.29 14.64 -13.08
C SER A 325 -6.39 16.16 -12.97
N TYR A 326 -5.26 16.87 -13.04
CA TYR A 326 -5.21 18.35 -13.13
C TYR A 326 -6.06 18.92 -14.27
N LEU A 327 -6.38 18.10 -15.27
CA LEU A 327 -7.21 18.45 -16.43
C LEU A 327 -8.69 18.62 -16.10
N VAL A 328 -9.13 18.26 -14.89
CA VAL A 328 -10.51 18.32 -14.43
C VAL A 328 -10.59 19.16 -13.15
N ALA A 329 -11.54 20.11 -13.10
CA ALA A 329 -11.80 20.83 -11.86
C ALA A 329 -12.38 19.88 -10.81
N LYS A 330 -11.85 19.91 -9.59
CA LYS A 330 -12.31 19.03 -8.48
C LYS A 330 -13.82 19.11 -8.24
N SER A 331 -14.40 20.31 -8.39
CA SER A 331 -15.85 20.54 -8.26
C SER A 331 -16.67 19.71 -9.24
N ASP A 332 -16.19 19.60 -10.48
CA ASP A 332 -16.92 19.00 -11.57
C ASP A 332 -16.96 17.48 -11.39
N LEU A 333 -15.81 16.87 -11.05
CA LEU A 333 -15.78 15.45 -10.73
C LEU A 333 -16.64 15.16 -9.49
N LYS A 334 -16.52 15.97 -8.43
CA LYS A 334 -17.26 15.78 -7.17
C LYS A 334 -18.77 15.71 -7.40
N GLU A 335 -19.31 16.56 -8.27
CA GLU A 335 -20.73 16.50 -8.66
C GLU A 335 -21.08 15.17 -9.34
N LYS A 336 -20.22 14.68 -10.25
CA LYS A 336 -20.48 13.47 -11.05
C LYS A 336 -20.33 12.16 -10.28
N ILE A 337 -19.55 12.14 -9.21
CA ILE A 337 -19.34 10.95 -8.37
C ILE A 337 -20.19 10.95 -7.10
N ALA A 338 -20.95 12.03 -6.85
CA ALA A 338 -21.84 12.11 -5.71
C ALA A 338 -22.83 10.95 -5.71
N GLY A 339 -22.91 10.23 -4.59
CA GLY A 339 -23.83 9.09 -4.44
C GLY A 339 -23.30 7.74 -4.93
N ILE A 340 -22.08 7.69 -5.48
CA ILE A 340 -21.43 6.43 -5.88
C ILE A 340 -20.64 5.89 -4.69
N TYR A 341 -21.02 4.71 -4.21
CA TYR A 341 -20.39 4.04 -3.08
C TYR A 341 -20.20 2.55 -3.33
N GLY A 342 -19.08 2.01 -2.87
CA GLY A 342 -18.75 0.58 -2.88
C GLY A 342 -19.38 -0.15 -1.70
N PRO A 343 -19.92 -1.37 -1.89
CA PRO A 343 -20.44 -2.20 -0.81
C PRO A 343 -19.47 -2.39 0.36
N SER A 344 -18.19 -2.72 0.12
CA SER A 344 -17.22 -2.96 1.20
C SER A 344 -17.00 -1.73 2.05
N LYS A 345 -16.86 -0.55 1.43
CA LYS A 345 -16.67 0.72 2.14
C LYS A 345 -17.89 1.12 2.95
N GLU A 346 -19.10 0.95 2.41
CA GLU A 346 -20.33 1.24 3.15
C GLU A 346 -20.56 0.25 4.29
N ASN A 347 -20.29 -1.04 4.09
CA ASN A 347 -20.36 -2.03 5.16
C ASN A 347 -19.40 -1.70 6.30
N TYR A 348 -18.12 -1.44 5.97
CA TYR A 348 -17.12 -1.04 6.96
C TYR A 348 -17.52 0.21 7.74
N LYS A 349 -18.03 1.24 7.04
CA LYS A 349 -18.50 2.48 7.67
C LYS A 349 -19.69 2.24 8.60
N ASN A 350 -20.67 1.44 8.16
CA ASN A 350 -21.85 1.11 8.95
C ASN A 350 -21.50 0.28 10.19
N ASP A 351 -20.63 -0.73 10.03
CA ASP A 351 -20.13 -1.52 11.15
C ASP A 351 -19.34 -0.64 12.11
N ARG A 352 -18.40 0.17 11.62
CA ARG A 352 -17.64 1.10 12.46
C ARG A 352 -18.53 2.05 13.24
N ALA A 353 -19.58 2.58 12.61
CA ALA A 353 -20.55 3.44 13.29
C ALA A 353 -21.32 2.69 14.39
N ALA A 354 -21.82 1.48 14.10
CA ALA A 354 -22.58 0.67 15.05
C ALA A 354 -21.73 0.22 16.25
N PHE A 355 -20.49 -0.23 16.01
CA PHE A 355 -19.56 -0.60 17.07
C PHE A 355 -19.14 0.62 17.90
N SER A 356 -18.84 1.77 17.27
CA SER A 356 -18.50 3.00 17.99
C SER A 356 -19.65 3.49 18.87
N GLU A 357 -20.89 3.46 18.38
CA GLU A 357 -22.07 3.83 19.16
C GLU A 357 -22.27 2.89 20.35
N ALA A 358 -22.16 1.58 20.14
CA ALA A 358 -22.28 0.59 21.21
C ALA A 358 -21.19 0.78 22.29
N ARG A 359 -19.94 1.05 21.89
CA ARG A 359 -18.84 1.32 22.82
C ARG A 359 -19.08 2.60 23.61
N LYS A 360 -19.48 3.68 22.94
CA LYS A 360 -19.82 4.96 23.56
C LYS A 360 -20.97 4.81 24.57
N ASN A 361 -21.99 4.00 24.26
CA ASN A 361 -23.08 3.72 25.19
C ASN A 361 -22.63 2.92 26.43
N ALA A 362 -21.58 2.09 26.30
CA ALA A 362 -21.06 1.28 27.40
C ALA A 362 -20.06 2.04 28.30
N PHE A 363 -19.16 2.84 27.70
CA PHE A 363 -18.04 3.48 28.42
C PHE A 363 -18.14 5.00 28.52
N GLY A 364 -18.97 5.65 27.70
CA GLY A 364 -18.94 7.11 27.53
C GLY A 364 -17.88 7.55 26.52
N GLU A 365 -17.39 8.78 26.65
CA GLU A 365 -16.35 9.36 25.76
C GLU A 365 -14.93 8.87 26.11
N GLU A 366 -14.67 8.60 27.39
CA GLU A 366 -13.36 8.13 27.86
C GLU A 366 -13.33 6.60 27.85
N ILE A 367 -12.60 6.03 26.90
CA ILE A 367 -12.37 4.60 26.81
C ILE A 367 -11.03 4.30 27.46
N PRO A 368 -10.99 3.57 28.59
CA PRO A 368 -9.73 3.28 29.25
C PRO A 368 -8.90 2.32 28.37
N PRO A 369 -7.66 2.67 28.01
CA PRO A 369 -6.81 1.80 27.20
C PRO A 369 -6.44 0.51 27.96
N TYR A 370 -6.47 0.54 29.30
CA TYR A 370 -6.33 -0.62 30.17
C TYR A 370 -7.42 -0.63 31.26
N GLN A 371 -8.04 -1.78 31.51
CA GLN A 371 -9.03 -1.95 32.58
C GLN A 371 -9.01 -3.37 33.16
N GLU A 372 -9.09 -3.49 34.49
CA GLU A 372 -9.32 -4.77 35.18
C GLU A 372 -10.76 -4.89 35.67
N VAL A 373 -11.43 -5.98 35.31
CA VAL A 373 -12.78 -6.33 35.79
C VAL A 373 -12.72 -7.73 36.38
N GLY A 374 -12.72 -7.81 37.72
CA GLY A 374 -12.56 -9.06 38.45
C GLY A 374 -11.17 -9.66 38.24
N ASN A 375 -11.11 -10.85 37.63
CA ASN A 375 -9.87 -11.55 37.27
C ASN A 375 -9.47 -11.38 35.80
N THR A 376 -10.06 -10.42 35.09
CA THR A 376 -9.83 -10.22 33.65
C THR A 376 -9.28 -8.83 33.38
N ALA A 377 -8.15 -8.75 32.68
CA ALA A 377 -7.58 -7.51 32.18
C ALA A 377 -7.99 -7.29 30.71
N TYR A 378 -8.39 -6.08 30.37
CA TYR A 378 -8.74 -5.64 29.02
C TYR A 378 -7.74 -4.59 28.56
N ILE A 379 -7.20 -4.80 27.36
CA ILE A 379 -6.29 -3.88 26.66
C ILE A 379 -7.00 -3.43 25.38
N THR A 380 -7.29 -2.14 25.24
CA THR A 380 -8.17 -1.61 24.17
C THR A 380 -7.50 -0.46 23.43
N PHE A 381 -7.41 -0.56 22.10
CA PHE A 381 -6.93 0.53 21.24
C PHE A 381 -7.39 0.33 19.78
N ASP A 382 -7.53 1.45 19.05
CA ASP A 382 -8.18 1.47 17.73
C ASP A 382 -7.22 1.61 16.54
N GLU A 383 -5.92 1.74 16.82
CA GLU A 383 -4.88 1.88 15.81
C GLU A 383 -3.54 1.39 16.35
N PHE A 384 -2.77 0.71 15.51
CA PHE A 384 -1.35 0.43 15.76
C PHE A 384 -0.53 1.67 15.41
N THR A 385 -0.08 2.40 16.42
CA THR A 385 0.67 3.65 16.22
C THR A 385 2.09 3.39 15.76
N ASP A 386 2.64 4.24 14.90
CA ASP A 386 4.08 4.24 14.64
C ASP A 386 4.87 4.58 15.91
N PRO A 387 6.00 3.90 16.16
CA PRO A 387 6.90 4.27 17.24
C PRO A 387 7.41 5.71 17.07
N SER A 388 7.22 6.55 18.08
CA SER A 388 7.65 7.94 18.10
C SER A 388 9.12 8.06 18.50
N ARG A 389 9.89 8.85 17.75
CA ARG A 389 11.27 9.20 18.12
C ARG A 389 11.37 10.10 19.35
N GLU A 390 10.25 10.70 19.77
CA GLU A 390 10.20 11.60 20.93
C GLU A 390 10.00 10.83 22.24
N ILE A 391 9.60 9.56 22.17
CA ILE A 391 9.36 8.71 23.34
C ILE A 391 10.62 7.87 23.60
N ASP A 392 11.13 7.95 24.84
CA ASP A 392 12.16 7.03 25.33
C ASP A 392 11.51 5.75 25.87
N TYR A 393 11.35 4.75 25.00
CA TYR A 393 10.68 3.50 25.33
C TYR A 393 11.35 2.63 26.40
N THR A 394 12.56 2.99 26.85
CA THR A 394 13.27 2.28 27.94
C THR A 394 12.84 2.76 29.32
N THR A 395 12.16 3.90 29.40
CA THR A 395 11.65 4.46 30.67
C THR A 395 10.30 3.86 31.06
N GLN A 396 9.92 4.05 32.32
CA GLN A 396 8.61 3.64 32.83
C GLN A 396 7.46 4.28 32.01
N PRO A 397 6.50 3.50 31.49
CA PRO A 397 5.36 4.05 30.77
C PRO A 397 4.51 4.95 31.67
N LYS A 398 4.07 6.08 31.11
CA LYS A 398 3.18 7.04 31.79
C LYS A 398 1.75 6.90 31.29
N GLU A 399 0.78 7.27 32.13
CA GLU A 399 -0.66 7.19 31.79
C GLU A 399 -1.02 8.05 30.55
N ASP A 400 -0.36 9.19 30.35
CA ASP A 400 -0.54 10.06 29.19
C ASP A 400 0.13 9.54 27.91
N GLU A 401 0.98 8.52 28.02
CA GLU A 401 1.64 7.85 26.89
C GLU A 401 0.86 6.62 26.38
N LEU A 402 -0.25 6.22 27.04
CA LEU A 402 -0.97 4.97 26.72
C LEU A 402 -1.78 5.00 25.40
N SER A 403 -1.74 6.13 24.68
CA SER A 403 -2.19 6.18 23.29
C SER A 403 -1.18 5.54 22.32
N ASP A 404 0.09 5.45 22.72
CA ASP A 404 1.11 4.70 22.01
C ASP A 404 0.97 3.20 22.27
N THR A 405 0.96 2.40 21.21
CA THR A 405 0.69 0.96 21.27
C THR A 405 1.76 0.20 22.08
N ILE A 406 3.03 0.55 21.92
CA ILE A 406 4.15 -0.11 22.63
C ILE A 406 4.10 0.25 24.11
N ARG A 407 3.87 1.52 24.44
CA ARG A 407 3.71 1.98 25.83
C ARG A 407 2.54 1.33 26.53
N LEU A 408 1.42 1.16 25.82
CA LEU A 408 0.26 0.46 26.35
C LEU A 408 0.59 -1.01 26.66
N MET A 409 1.33 -1.71 25.78
CA MET A 409 1.73 -3.10 26.06
C MET A 409 2.66 -3.20 27.27
N GLN A 410 3.67 -2.32 27.36
CA GLN A 410 4.58 -2.25 28.51
C GLN A 410 3.81 -2.04 29.82
N TYR A 411 2.93 -1.04 29.84
CA TYR A 411 2.08 -0.73 30.99
C TYR A 411 1.19 -1.92 31.37
N ALA A 412 0.51 -2.51 30.39
CA ALA A 412 -0.40 -3.61 30.63
C ALA A 412 0.32 -4.84 31.18
N CYS A 413 1.48 -5.21 30.63
CA CYS A 413 2.29 -6.32 31.12
C CYS A 413 2.69 -6.14 32.58
N GLU A 414 3.17 -4.96 32.96
CA GLU A 414 3.51 -4.68 34.36
C GLU A 414 2.33 -4.81 35.29
N LYS A 415 1.16 -4.27 34.91
CA LYS A 415 -0.04 -4.42 35.71
C LYS A 415 -0.42 -5.88 35.82
N ILE A 416 -0.53 -6.60 34.71
CA ILE A 416 -0.98 -8.00 34.68
C ILE A 416 -0.05 -8.89 35.51
N LEU A 417 1.27 -8.71 35.39
CA LEU A 417 2.28 -9.56 36.01
C LEU A 417 2.75 -9.07 37.39
N ARG A 418 2.16 -8.00 37.93
CA ARG A 418 2.53 -7.48 39.26
C ARG A 418 2.40 -8.55 40.35
N PRO A 419 3.24 -8.50 41.41
CA PRO A 419 3.10 -9.39 42.55
C PRO A 419 1.69 -9.32 43.16
N GLY A 420 1.04 -10.48 43.32
CA GLY A 420 -0.32 -10.58 43.88
C GLY A 420 -1.44 -10.14 42.92
N SER A 421 -1.17 -10.03 41.62
CA SER A 421 -2.19 -9.75 40.61
C SER A 421 -3.36 -10.76 40.68
N PRO A 422 -4.63 -10.30 40.68
CA PRO A 422 -5.78 -11.19 40.60
C PRO A 422 -6.07 -11.67 39.17
N VAL A 423 -5.34 -11.15 38.17
CA VAL A 423 -5.58 -11.40 36.75
C VAL A 423 -5.29 -12.86 36.41
N LYS A 424 -6.25 -13.49 35.72
CA LYS A 424 -6.15 -14.83 35.13
C LYS A 424 -6.42 -14.82 33.64
N ASN A 425 -7.20 -13.86 33.16
CA ASN A 425 -7.56 -13.72 31.75
C ASN A 425 -7.06 -12.37 31.24
N VAL A 426 -6.51 -12.34 30.02
CA VAL A 426 -6.09 -11.10 29.34
C VAL A 426 -6.79 -11.03 28.00
N VAL A 427 -7.42 -9.89 27.72
CA VAL A 427 -8.22 -9.66 26.53
C VAL A 427 -7.65 -8.49 25.75
N LEU A 428 -7.18 -8.76 24.53
CA LEU A 428 -6.85 -7.75 23.53
C LEU A 428 -8.13 -7.37 22.76
N ASP A 429 -8.64 -6.16 22.94
CA ASP A 429 -9.82 -5.67 22.23
C ASP A 429 -9.41 -4.87 20.99
N LEU A 430 -9.50 -5.53 19.82
CA LEU A 430 -9.27 -4.94 18.50
C LEU A 430 -10.58 -4.70 17.74
N SER A 431 -11.74 -4.70 18.43
CA SER A 431 -13.06 -4.66 17.80
C SER A 431 -13.35 -3.39 17.00
N LEU A 432 -12.60 -2.32 17.20
CA LEU A 432 -12.66 -1.07 16.42
C LEU A 432 -11.30 -0.70 15.79
N ASN A 433 -10.34 -1.64 15.78
CA ASN A 433 -8.99 -1.37 15.31
C ASN A 433 -8.87 -1.41 13.78
N GLY A 434 -8.57 -0.27 13.16
CA GLY A 434 -8.53 -0.15 11.70
C GLY A 434 -7.21 -0.56 11.03
N GLY A 435 -6.17 -0.89 11.81
CA GLY A 435 -4.84 -1.15 11.28
C GLY A 435 -3.79 -0.19 11.83
N GLY A 436 -2.72 0.05 11.06
CA GLY A 436 -1.61 0.92 11.42
C GLY A 436 -0.25 0.26 11.20
N ALA A 437 0.73 0.61 12.03
CA ALA A 437 2.12 0.22 11.88
C ALA A 437 2.36 -1.30 12.08
N CYS A 438 2.96 -1.96 11.07
CA CYS A 438 3.37 -3.37 11.12
C CYS A 438 4.34 -3.68 12.26
N ALA A 439 5.26 -2.74 12.56
CA ALA A 439 6.20 -2.86 13.67
C ALA A 439 5.47 -3.02 15.02
N SER A 440 4.57 -2.10 15.36
CA SER A 440 3.77 -2.17 16.58
C SER A 440 2.89 -3.41 16.63
N ALA A 441 2.34 -3.85 15.49
CA ALA A 441 1.61 -5.12 15.40
C ALA A 441 2.50 -6.33 15.74
N SER A 442 3.71 -6.40 15.20
CA SER A 442 4.70 -7.42 15.54
C SER A 442 5.10 -7.38 17.01
N TYR A 443 5.21 -6.19 17.61
CA TYR A 443 5.48 -6.03 19.04
C TYR A 443 4.34 -6.63 19.88
N VAL A 444 3.08 -6.32 19.57
CA VAL A 444 1.90 -6.90 20.25
C VAL A 444 1.86 -8.42 20.12
N ILE A 445 2.17 -8.97 18.95
CA ILE A 445 2.28 -10.42 18.74
C ILE A 445 3.35 -11.00 19.68
N GLY A 446 4.52 -10.36 19.77
CA GLY A 446 5.60 -10.72 20.69
C GLY A 446 5.17 -10.67 22.16
N THR A 447 4.42 -9.65 22.56
CA THR A 447 3.92 -9.52 23.93
C THR A 447 3.02 -10.68 24.31
N TYR A 448 2.16 -11.13 23.40
CA TYR A 448 1.21 -12.22 23.65
C TYR A 448 1.82 -13.63 23.49
N LEU A 449 2.75 -13.83 22.56
CA LEU A 449 3.26 -15.16 22.18
C LEU A 449 4.73 -15.41 22.51
N GLY A 450 5.47 -14.39 22.95
CA GLY A 450 6.92 -14.43 23.22
C GLY A 450 7.80 -14.26 21.98
N THR A 451 7.21 -14.21 20.79
CA THR A 451 7.94 -13.96 19.54
C THR A 451 7.06 -13.12 18.62
N GLY A 452 7.54 -11.93 18.28
CA GLY A 452 6.94 -11.11 17.23
C GLY A 452 7.27 -11.71 15.87
N GLU A 453 6.31 -11.74 14.97
CA GLU A 453 6.46 -12.33 13.66
C GLU A 453 5.81 -11.43 12.61
N MET A 454 6.48 -11.28 11.45
CA MET A 454 5.93 -10.67 10.24
C MET A 454 6.23 -11.59 9.06
N ASN A 455 5.19 -11.94 8.31
CA ASN A 455 5.30 -12.79 7.14
C ASN A 455 4.72 -12.08 5.93
N THR A 456 5.48 -12.02 4.85
CA THR A 456 5.12 -11.29 3.65
C THR A 456 5.42 -12.10 2.41
N ILE A 457 4.56 -11.98 1.41
CA ILE A 457 4.78 -12.44 0.03
C ILE A 457 4.71 -11.24 -0.89
N ASN A 458 5.62 -11.13 -1.86
CA ASN A 458 5.39 -10.28 -3.03
C ASN A 458 4.68 -11.11 -4.11
N THR A 459 3.43 -10.79 -4.44
CA THR A 459 2.62 -11.54 -5.42
C THR A 459 3.13 -11.38 -6.85
N LEU A 460 3.92 -10.34 -7.15
CA LEU A 460 4.55 -10.14 -8.47
C LEU A 460 5.56 -11.26 -8.76
N THR A 461 6.47 -11.48 -7.80
CA THR A 461 7.65 -12.35 -7.95
C THR A 461 7.51 -13.70 -7.25
N GLY A 462 6.60 -13.82 -6.27
CA GLY A 462 6.53 -14.94 -5.34
C GLY A 462 7.65 -14.95 -4.31
N ALA A 463 8.45 -13.89 -4.17
CA ALA A 463 9.42 -13.75 -3.09
C ALA A 463 8.70 -13.71 -1.75
N THR A 464 9.34 -14.22 -0.70
CA THR A 464 8.75 -14.24 0.64
C THR A 464 9.77 -13.87 1.70
N THR A 465 9.30 -13.21 2.76
CA THR A 465 10.09 -12.89 3.95
C THR A 465 9.32 -13.30 5.20
N THR A 466 9.99 -14.01 6.10
CA THR A 466 9.56 -14.23 7.49
C THR A 466 10.55 -13.52 8.39
N LEU A 467 10.11 -12.49 9.11
CA LEU A 467 10.88 -11.82 10.15
C LEU A 467 10.41 -12.31 11.52
N LYS A 468 11.35 -12.61 12.41
CA LYS A 468 11.06 -12.99 13.79
C LYS A 468 11.88 -12.18 14.77
N TYR A 469 11.22 -11.73 15.83
CA TYR A 469 11.80 -10.86 16.84
C TYR A 469 11.49 -11.37 18.24
N ARG A 470 12.47 -11.31 19.13
CA ARG A 470 12.18 -11.16 20.56
C ARG A 470 11.92 -9.70 20.84
N ILE A 471 11.14 -9.44 21.88
CA ILE A 471 10.83 -8.10 22.35
C ILE A 471 11.23 -7.96 23.80
N ASP A 472 11.52 -6.74 24.21
CA ASP A 472 11.74 -6.37 25.60
C ASP A 472 10.52 -5.54 26.06
N THR A 473 9.65 -6.16 26.85
CA THR A 473 8.42 -5.51 27.36
C THR A 473 8.61 -4.96 28.75
N ASN A 474 9.52 -5.54 29.54
CA ASN A 474 9.80 -5.12 30.91
C ASN A 474 10.90 -4.02 31.00
N ARG A 475 11.61 -3.79 29.89
CA ARG A 475 12.66 -2.79 29.64
C ARG A 475 13.95 -3.02 30.43
N ASP A 476 14.28 -4.26 30.76
CA ASP A 476 15.51 -4.61 31.49
C ASP A 476 16.71 -4.88 30.57
N GLY A 477 16.52 -4.86 29.26
CA GLY A 477 17.53 -5.14 28.25
C GLY A 477 17.85 -6.63 28.07
N VAL A 478 17.07 -7.52 28.68
CA VAL A 478 17.16 -8.98 28.56
C VAL A 478 15.92 -9.47 27.82
N PHE A 479 16.13 -10.27 26.77
CA PHE A 479 15.05 -10.81 25.95
C PHE A 479 14.71 -12.24 26.40
N ASP A 480 13.77 -12.39 27.33
CA ASP A 480 13.45 -13.67 27.97
C ASP A 480 11.94 -13.92 28.18
N GLU A 481 11.59 -14.98 28.92
CA GLU A 481 10.19 -15.32 29.16
C GLU A 481 9.43 -14.27 29.97
N ASN A 482 10.08 -13.28 30.59
CA ASN A 482 9.45 -12.20 31.35
C ASN A 482 8.90 -11.09 30.46
N ASP A 483 9.22 -11.10 29.15
CA ASP A 483 8.73 -10.13 28.18
C ASP A 483 7.40 -10.48 27.55
N THR A 484 6.79 -11.58 27.98
CA THR A 484 5.55 -12.09 27.40
C THR A 484 4.52 -12.53 28.44
N LEU A 485 3.26 -12.46 28.03
CA LEU A 485 2.12 -13.03 28.74
C LEU A 485 2.01 -14.55 28.56
N ALA A 486 2.61 -15.12 27.50
CA ALA A 486 2.59 -16.56 27.25
C ALA A 486 3.32 -17.32 28.35
N GLY A 487 2.83 -18.52 28.68
CA GLY A 487 3.47 -19.40 29.66
C GLY A 487 3.34 -18.97 31.13
N LYS A 488 2.64 -17.87 31.43
CA LYS A 488 2.44 -17.36 32.81
C LYS A 488 1.21 -17.92 33.52
N GLY A 489 0.57 -18.95 32.95
CA GLY A 489 -0.69 -19.51 33.46
C GLY A 489 -1.90 -18.59 33.26
N LEU A 490 -1.80 -17.64 32.31
CA LEU A 490 -2.88 -16.75 31.88
C LEU A 490 -3.65 -17.36 30.72
N ASN A 491 -4.95 -17.11 30.67
CA ASN A 491 -5.79 -17.36 29.49
C ASN A 491 -5.78 -16.10 28.61
N LEU A 492 -5.37 -16.24 27.34
CA LEU A 492 -5.20 -15.11 26.43
C LEU A 492 -6.32 -15.09 25.39
N TYR A 493 -6.92 -13.92 25.19
CA TYR A 493 -8.02 -13.71 24.27
C TYR A 493 -7.78 -12.51 23.36
N CYS A 494 -8.34 -12.56 22.16
CA CYS A 494 -8.40 -11.42 21.25
C CYS A 494 -9.81 -11.25 20.70
N ILE A 495 -10.37 -10.04 20.79
CA ILE A 495 -11.70 -9.72 20.26
C ILE A 495 -11.55 -9.05 18.90
N THR A 496 -12.30 -9.55 17.93
CA THR A 496 -12.33 -9.04 16.55
C THR A 496 -13.75 -8.72 16.09
N SER A 497 -13.86 -7.81 15.14
CA SER A 497 -15.10 -7.46 14.45
C SER A 497 -14.84 -7.20 12.96
N PRO A 498 -15.87 -7.04 12.12
CA PRO A 498 -15.67 -6.62 10.72
C PRO A 498 -14.90 -5.30 10.54
N VAL A 499 -14.71 -4.51 11.61
CA VAL A 499 -13.92 -3.28 11.61
C VAL A 499 -12.42 -3.55 11.84
N SER A 500 -12.07 -4.70 12.43
CA SER A 500 -10.70 -5.16 12.66
C SER A 500 -10.00 -5.41 11.31
N PHE A 501 -9.27 -4.43 10.78
CA PHE A 501 -8.78 -4.42 9.39
C PHE A 501 -7.27 -4.15 9.31
N SER A 502 -6.61 -4.54 8.23
CA SER A 502 -5.16 -4.32 8.01
C SER A 502 -4.33 -4.91 9.16
N CYS A 503 -3.49 -4.15 9.88
CA CYS A 503 -2.80 -4.66 11.08
C CYS A 503 -3.77 -5.16 12.19
N GLY A 504 -4.97 -4.58 12.28
CA GLY A 504 -6.07 -5.06 13.11
C GLY A 504 -6.62 -6.42 12.69
N ASN A 505 -6.34 -6.85 11.46
CA ASN A 505 -6.57 -8.21 10.95
C ASN A 505 -5.31 -9.09 11.03
N PHE A 506 -4.12 -8.52 10.85
CA PHE A 506 -2.86 -9.26 10.88
C PHE A 506 -2.61 -9.93 12.24
N VAL A 507 -2.74 -9.17 13.33
CA VAL A 507 -2.54 -9.69 14.70
C VAL A 507 -3.46 -10.87 15.01
N PRO A 508 -4.81 -10.77 14.86
CA PRO A 508 -5.67 -11.92 15.12
C PRO A 508 -5.41 -13.07 14.14
N SER A 509 -5.03 -12.80 12.88
CA SER A 509 -4.66 -13.86 11.94
C SER A 509 -3.44 -14.65 12.39
N ALA A 510 -2.44 -14.00 12.99
CA ALA A 510 -1.31 -14.68 13.63
C ALA A 510 -1.77 -15.53 14.82
N PHE A 511 -2.74 -15.03 15.59
CA PHE A 511 -3.27 -15.72 16.78
C PHE A 511 -4.11 -16.96 16.46
N VAL A 512 -4.85 -17.00 15.34
CA VAL A 512 -5.66 -18.17 14.91
C VAL A 512 -4.85 -19.47 14.88
N TYR A 513 -3.54 -19.38 14.64
CA TYR A 513 -2.68 -20.56 14.56
C TYR A 513 -1.95 -20.89 15.87
N SER A 514 -2.10 -20.05 16.89
CA SER A 514 -1.56 -20.30 18.21
C SER A 514 -2.54 -21.13 19.05
N PRO A 515 -2.11 -22.24 19.67
CA PRO A 515 -2.94 -22.96 20.62
C PRO A 515 -3.11 -22.23 21.96
N HIS A 516 -2.48 -21.05 22.12
CA HIS A 516 -2.43 -20.31 23.39
C HIS A 516 -3.39 -19.11 23.44
N ILE A 517 -4.03 -18.76 22.32
CA ILE A 517 -4.93 -17.61 22.23
C ILE A 517 -6.28 -18.06 21.70
N THR A 518 -7.35 -17.55 22.30
CA THR A 518 -8.72 -17.76 21.84
C THR A 518 -9.29 -16.48 21.24
N LEU A 519 -9.76 -16.54 20.01
CA LEU A 519 -10.43 -15.42 19.35
C LEU A 519 -11.92 -15.40 19.70
N LEU A 520 -12.40 -14.21 20.03
CA LEU A 520 -13.80 -13.92 20.33
C LEU A 520 -14.34 -12.91 19.32
N GLY A 521 -15.65 -12.90 19.09
CA GLY A 521 -16.31 -11.80 18.38
C GLY A 521 -16.88 -12.18 17.03
N ARG A 522 -16.48 -11.48 15.97
CA ARG A 522 -16.92 -11.72 14.59
C ARG A 522 -15.69 -11.72 13.69
N THR A 523 -15.79 -12.35 12.52
CA THR A 523 -14.70 -12.38 11.54
C THR A 523 -14.16 -10.97 11.30
N SER A 524 -12.84 -10.83 11.35
CA SER A 524 -12.18 -9.55 11.10
C SER A 524 -12.42 -9.07 9.66
N GLY A 525 -12.27 -7.77 9.41
CA GLY A 525 -12.53 -7.14 8.12
C GLY A 525 -11.55 -7.50 7.00
N GLY A 526 -10.48 -8.23 7.31
CA GLY A 526 -9.49 -8.63 6.32
C GLY A 526 -8.43 -7.55 6.04
N GLY A 527 -7.97 -7.49 4.80
CA GLY A 527 -6.89 -6.58 4.39
C GLY A 527 -5.52 -7.17 4.65
N SER A 528 -4.86 -7.58 3.58
CA SER A 528 -3.56 -8.25 3.61
C SER A 528 -2.49 -7.49 2.83
N CYS A 529 -2.85 -6.77 1.76
CA CYS A 529 -1.90 -6.01 0.96
C CYS A 529 -1.40 -4.76 1.70
N THR A 530 -0.14 -4.40 1.46
CA THR A 530 0.31 -3.03 1.72
C THR A 530 -0.37 -2.09 0.74
N VAL A 531 -0.70 -0.91 1.23
CA VAL A 531 -1.12 0.21 0.38
C VAL A 531 0.01 0.58 -0.57
N GLN A 532 -0.29 0.60 -1.87
CA GLN A 532 0.65 1.03 -2.90
C GLN A 532 0.08 2.25 -3.63
N PRO A 533 0.71 3.43 -3.48
CA PRO A 533 0.31 4.61 -4.22
C PRO A 533 0.77 4.47 -5.68
N LEU A 534 -0.06 4.95 -6.60
CA LEU A 534 0.19 4.95 -8.03
C LEU A 534 -0.34 6.24 -8.65
N SER A 535 0.09 6.50 -9.88
CA SER A 535 -0.48 7.52 -10.73
C SER A 535 -0.89 6.92 -12.07
N THR A 536 -1.58 7.72 -12.87
CA THR A 536 -1.82 7.43 -14.28
C THR A 536 -1.03 8.41 -15.13
N ALA A 537 -0.66 8.01 -16.34
CA ALA A 537 0.11 8.85 -17.26
C ALA A 537 -0.56 10.20 -17.60
N TYR A 538 -1.88 10.29 -17.43
CA TYR A 538 -2.65 11.52 -17.66
C TYR A 538 -2.94 12.34 -16.38
N GLY A 539 -2.51 11.86 -15.21
CA GLY A 539 -2.43 12.68 -14.00
C GLY A 539 -3.33 12.31 -12.82
N CYS A 540 -4.12 11.24 -12.84
CA CYS A 540 -4.75 10.79 -11.58
C CYS A 540 -3.71 10.25 -10.60
N ALA A 541 -3.93 10.48 -9.30
CA ALA A 541 -3.25 9.78 -8.23
C ALA A 541 -4.25 8.85 -7.53
N VAL A 542 -3.86 7.58 -7.39
CA VAL A 542 -4.69 6.52 -6.81
C VAL A 542 -3.84 5.72 -5.84
N GLN A 543 -4.48 4.88 -5.06
CA GLN A 543 -3.83 3.87 -4.27
C GLN A 543 -4.53 2.55 -4.52
N ILE A 544 -3.77 1.46 -4.48
CA ILE A 544 -4.27 0.11 -4.68
C ILE A 544 -3.82 -0.81 -3.55
N SER A 545 -4.53 -1.92 -3.38
CA SER A 545 -3.99 -3.11 -2.73
C SER A 545 -2.76 -3.60 -3.51
N GLY A 546 -1.56 -3.26 -3.02
CA GLY A 546 -0.29 -3.51 -3.69
C GLY A 546 0.17 -4.96 -3.65
N SER A 547 1.26 -5.23 -4.36
CA SER A 547 1.80 -6.58 -4.57
C SER A 547 2.41 -7.22 -3.31
N LYS A 548 2.84 -6.43 -2.33
CA LYS A 548 3.37 -6.94 -1.06
C LYS A 548 2.21 -7.26 -0.12
N ARG A 549 2.04 -8.53 0.22
CA ARG A 549 0.91 -9.06 0.98
C ARG A 549 1.37 -9.67 2.29
N MET A 550 0.86 -9.15 3.40
CA MET A 550 0.94 -9.79 4.71
C MET A 550 0.30 -11.16 4.66
N SER A 551 0.87 -12.09 5.41
CA SER A 551 0.45 -13.48 5.43
C SER A 551 0.75 -14.06 6.80
N VAL A 552 0.43 -15.33 6.96
CA VAL A 552 0.80 -16.13 8.13
C VAL A 552 1.54 -17.37 7.67
N PHE A 553 2.68 -17.68 8.31
CA PHE A 553 3.50 -18.82 7.95
C PHE A 553 3.21 -20.02 8.85
N LYS A 554 2.78 -21.13 8.26
CA LYS A 554 2.49 -22.36 8.97
C LYS A 554 2.86 -23.58 8.15
N ASN A 555 3.49 -24.58 8.77
CA ASN A 555 3.85 -25.84 8.12
C ASN A 555 4.60 -25.66 6.79
N GLY A 556 5.49 -24.67 6.71
CA GLY A 556 6.28 -24.41 5.51
C GLY A 556 5.55 -23.62 4.41
N SER A 557 4.34 -23.12 4.65
CA SER A 557 3.54 -22.41 3.65
C SER A 557 3.04 -21.07 4.19
N PHE A 558 2.92 -20.09 3.30
CA PHE A 558 2.28 -18.80 3.58
C PHE A 558 0.80 -18.89 3.23
N TYR A 559 -0.06 -18.41 4.14
CA TYR A 559 -1.50 -18.36 3.94
C TYR A 559 -1.95 -16.92 3.81
N ASP A 560 -2.86 -16.71 2.86
CA ASP A 560 -3.57 -15.46 2.68
C ASP A 560 -4.46 -15.16 3.87
N ILE A 561 -4.50 -13.88 4.27
CA ILE A 561 -5.29 -13.39 5.40
C ILE A 561 -6.29 -12.32 4.99
N ASP A 562 -6.46 -12.08 3.69
CA ASP A 562 -7.30 -11.01 3.17
C ASP A 562 -8.78 -11.17 3.53
N ARG A 563 -9.22 -12.42 3.76
CA ARG A 563 -10.61 -12.77 4.13
C ARG A 563 -10.94 -12.64 5.62
N GLY A 564 -9.98 -12.24 6.43
CA GLY A 564 -10.18 -12.09 7.86
C GLY A 564 -9.95 -13.35 8.69
N ALA A 565 -9.56 -13.15 9.94
CA ALA A 565 -9.50 -14.14 11.00
C ALA A 565 -10.92 -14.47 11.50
N THR A 566 -11.29 -15.74 11.44
CA THR A 566 -12.58 -16.22 12.00
C THR A 566 -12.42 -16.49 13.49
N PRO A 567 -13.34 -16.02 14.35
CA PRO A 567 -13.23 -16.23 15.80
C PRO A 567 -13.54 -17.68 16.19
N ASP A 568 -12.93 -18.15 17.27
CA ASP A 568 -13.24 -19.45 17.88
C ASP A 568 -14.63 -19.44 18.53
N TYR A 569 -14.96 -18.34 19.22
CA TYR A 569 -16.25 -18.15 19.86
C TYR A 569 -16.97 -16.89 19.36
N PRO A 570 -18.08 -17.04 18.63
CA PRO A 570 -18.77 -15.90 18.05
C PRO A 570 -19.58 -15.10 19.09
N ILE A 571 -19.50 -13.77 19.01
CA ILE A 571 -20.35 -12.83 19.75
C ILE A 571 -21.37 -12.23 18.79
N SER A 572 -22.64 -12.58 18.98
CA SER A 572 -23.71 -12.20 18.05
C SER A 572 -24.17 -10.75 18.22
N LYS A 573 -24.24 -10.23 19.46
CA LYS A 573 -24.76 -8.87 19.73
C LYS A 573 -23.60 -7.89 19.91
N ILE A 574 -23.62 -6.77 19.18
CA ILE A 574 -22.57 -5.74 19.27
C ILE A 574 -22.42 -5.21 20.71
N ALA A 575 -23.53 -4.98 21.43
CA ALA A 575 -23.47 -4.52 22.82
C ALA A 575 -22.69 -5.47 23.76
N ASP A 576 -22.67 -6.77 23.47
CA ASP A 576 -21.99 -7.76 24.30
C ASP A 576 -20.45 -7.69 24.17
N PHE A 577 -19.92 -6.98 23.18
CA PHE A 577 -18.47 -6.70 23.06
C PHE A 577 -17.98 -5.77 24.18
N TYR A 578 -18.87 -4.88 24.65
CA TYR A 578 -18.50 -3.78 25.54
C TYR A 578 -19.10 -3.90 26.95
N ASP A 579 -19.97 -4.88 27.20
CA ASP A 579 -20.35 -5.26 28.56
C ASP A 579 -19.22 -6.08 29.22
N ARG A 580 -18.22 -5.38 29.78
CA ARG A 580 -17.03 -6.02 30.37
C ARG A 580 -17.36 -6.97 31.50
N LYS A 581 -18.43 -6.73 32.28
CA LYS A 581 -18.84 -7.66 33.34
C LYS A 581 -19.35 -8.95 32.74
N LYS A 582 -20.30 -8.86 31.80
CA LYS A 582 -20.87 -10.04 31.13
C LYS A 582 -19.82 -10.80 30.34
N LEU A 583 -18.89 -10.09 29.70
CA LEU A 583 -17.80 -10.69 28.95
C LEU A 583 -16.80 -11.41 29.87
N THR A 584 -16.46 -10.83 31.02
CA THR A 584 -15.68 -11.52 32.05
C THR A 584 -16.39 -12.78 32.56
N ASP A 585 -17.70 -12.69 32.83
CA ASP A 585 -18.51 -13.85 33.26
C ASP A 585 -18.53 -14.94 32.18
N TYR A 586 -18.63 -14.56 30.90
CA TYR A 586 -18.59 -15.46 29.75
C TYR A 586 -17.22 -16.16 29.62
N ILE A 587 -16.13 -15.39 29.65
CA ILE A 587 -14.76 -15.89 29.55
C ILE A 587 -14.46 -16.89 30.67
N ASN A 588 -14.85 -16.58 31.90
CA ASN A 588 -14.68 -17.48 33.03
C ASN A 588 -15.44 -18.81 32.88
N GLY A 589 -16.48 -18.86 32.03
CA GLY A 589 -17.22 -20.09 31.71
C GLY A 589 -16.62 -20.91 30.57
N LEU A 590 -15.61 -20.40 29.85
CA LEU A 590 -14.91 -21.12 28.78
C LEU A 590 -13.76 -22.02 29.30
N VAL A 591 -13.29 -21.76 30.53
CA VAL A 591 -12.10 -22.36 31.15
C VAL A 591 -12.45 -23.57 32.01
#